data_AF-A0A917BUN6-F1
#
_entry.id   AF-A0A917BUN6-F1
#
_cell.length_a   1.000
_cell.length_b   1.000
_cell.length_c   1.000
_cell.angle_alpha   90.00
_cell.angle_beta   90.00
_cell.angle_gamma   90.00
#
_symmetry.space_group_name_H-M   'P 1'
#
loop_
_entity.id
_entity.type
_entity.pdbx_description
1 polymer ?
#
loop_
_entity_poly.entity_id
_entity_poly.type
_entity_poly.pdbx_seq_one_letter_code
_entity_poly.pdbx_strand_id
1 'polypeptide(L)'
;MRFTSLILVVAALAATPSLAQVSNPDMSCADYLKLAAQAGPTPKTGDAATDKMAADMDTKMKAYCTANPKAKAMEAAEKAMMGG
;
A
#
# COMPACT_ATOMS: atom_id res chain seq x y z
N MET A 1 -20.27 2.31 39.08
CA MET A 1 -19.18 1.80 38.20
C MET A 1 -19.52 2.16 36.76
N ARG A 2 -18.86 3.18 36.19
CA ARG A 2 -19.06 3.69 34.82
C ARG A 2 -17.68 3.90 34.19
N PHE A 3 -16.99 2.85 33.74
CA PHE A 3 -15.66 2.96 33.13
C PHE A 3 -15.41 1.85 32.08
N THR A 4 -16.37 1.62 31.17
CA THR A 4 -16.22 0.54 30.18
C THR A 4 -16.61 0.96 28.75
N SER A 5 -16.25 2.16 28.30
CA SER A 5 -16.54 2.58 26.91
C SER A 5 -15.55 3.57 26.29
N LEU A 6 -14.29 3.57 26.69
CA LEU A 6 -13.30 4.55 26.16
C LEU A 6 -11.97 3.90 25.76
N ILE A 7 -12.02 2.74 25.09
CA ILE A 7 -10.85 2.20 24.39
C ILE A 7 -11.31 1.57 23.06
N LEU A 8 -11.82 2.38 22.13
CA LEU A 8 -12.15 1.90 20.78
C LEU A 8 -12.13 3.02 19.73
N VAL A 9 -11.29 4.04 19.91
CA VAL A 9 -11.11 5.14 18.93
C VAL A 9 -9.63 5.45 18.73
N VAL A 10 -8.78 4.44 18.53
CA VAL A 10 -7.40 4.60 18.03
C VAL A 10 -7.04 3.41 17.13
N ALA A 11 -7.86 3.12 16.11
CA ALA A 11 -7.51 2.12 15.09
C ALA A 11 -7.85 2.55 13.66
N ALA A 12 -8.47 3.73 13.48
CA ALA A 12 -8.94 4.18 12.17
C ALA A 12 -8.00 5.16 11.45
N LEU A 13 -6.80 5.43 11.98
CA LEU A 13 -5.89 6.46 11.43
C LEU A 13 -4.63 5.93 10.72
N ALA A 14 -4.58 4.65 10.38
CA ALA A 14 -3.44 4.06 9.67
C ALA A 14 -3.79 3.48 8.29
N ALA A 15 -5.02 3.67 7.80
CA ALA A 15 -5.38 3.34 6.43
C ALA A 15 -4.96 4.49 5.49
N THR A 16 -3.66 4.80 5.45
CA THR A 16 -3.13 5.59 4.34
C THR A 16 -3.26 4.73 3.07
N PRO A 17 -3.84 5.25 1.98
CA PRO A 17 -3.99 4.49 0.76
C PRO A 17 -2.61 4.01 0.32
N SER A 18 -2.50 2.75 -0.10
CA SER A 18 -1.25 2.11 -0.56
C SER A 18 -0.50 2.94 -1.62
N LEU A 19 -1.21 3.83 -2.32
CA LEU A 19 -0.66 4.79 -3.28
C LEU A 19 0.05 5.99 -2.61
N ALA A 20 -0.39 6.42 -1.42
CA ALA A 20 0.30 7.45 -0.64
C ALA A 20 1.59 6.93 0.04
N GLN A 21 1.81 5.62 0.06
CA GLN A 21 3.04 5.04 0.63
C GLN A 21 4.25 5.27 -0.28
N VAL A 22 4.01 5.49 -1.57
CA VAL A 22 5.01 5.91 -2.56
C VAL A 22 5.11 7.45 -2.60
N SER A 23 4.88 8.15 -1.48
CA SER A 23 5.13 9.60 -1.42
C SER A 23 6.61 9.94 -1.23
N ASN A 24 7.42 8.95 -0.87
CA ASN A 24 8.85 9.13 -0.69
C ASN A 24 9.58 8.67 -1.97
N PRO A 25 10.06 9.60 -2.82
CA PRO A 25 10.68 9.28 -4.10
C PRO A 25 11.98 8.46 -3.92
N ASP A 26 12.56 8.49 -2.72
CA ASP A 26 13.78 7.76 -2.42
C ASP A 26 13.58 6.34 -1.91
N MET A 27 12.34 5.92 -1.65
CA MET A 27 12.04 4.60 -1.08
C MET A 27 12.50 3.48 -2.03
N SER A 28 13.25 2.53 -1.49
CA SER A 28 13.64 1.32 -2.22
C SER A 28 12.48 0.33 -2.29
N CYS A 29 12.50 -0.55 -3.28
CA CYS A 29 11.56 -1.65 -3.40
C CYS A 29 11.59 -2.60 -2.19
N ALA A 30 12.75 -2.80 -1.56
CA ALA A 30 12.86 -3.59 -0.34
C ALA A 30 12.14 -2.92 0.86
N ASP A 31 12.25 -1.60 0.99
CA ASP A 31 11.56 -0.83 2.02
C ASP A 31 10.05 -0.80 1.76
N TYR A 32 9.66 -0.65 0.50
CA TYR A 32 8.25 -0.74 0.08
C TYR A 32 7.65 -2.10 0.43
N LEU A 33 8.32 -3.22 0.13
CA LEU A 33 7.81 -4.55 0.46
C LEU A 33 7.66 -4.76 1.97
N LYS A 34 8.60 -4.23 2.78
CA LYS A 34 8.47 -4.23 4.24
C LYS A 34 7.24 -3.43 4.68
N LEU A 35 7.04 -2.24 4.12
CA LEU A 35 5.93 -1.37 4.48
C LEU A 35 4.59 -1.97 4.04
N ALA A 36 4.51 -2.51 2.83
CA ALA A 36 3.32 -3.16 2.30
C ALA A 36 2.93 -4.39 3.13
N ALA A 37 3.91 -5.15 3.65
CA ALA A 37 3.65 -6.24 4.57
C ALA A 37 3.09 -5.77 5.93
N GLN A 38 3.48 -4.57 6.38
CA GLN A 38 2.98 -3.96 7.63
C GLN A 38 1.62 -3.27 7.46
N ALA A 39 1.35 -2.71 6.28
CA ALA A 39 0.13 -1.97 5.97
C ALA A 39 -1.11 -2.87 5.85
N GLY A 40 -0.90 -4.17 5.58
CA GLY A 40 -1.99 -5.11 5.37
C GLY A 40 -2.61 -4.98 3.98
N PRO A 41 -3.83 -5.53 3.76
CA PRO A 41 -4.47 -5.54 2.46
C PRO A 41 -4.85 -4.13 1.98
N THR A 42 -4.79 -3.91 0.66
CA THR A 42 -5.21 -2.66 0.02
C THR A 42 -6.63 -2.27 0.47
N PRO A 43 -6.82 -1.06 1.02
CA PRO A 43 -8.13 -0.59 1.46
C PRO A 43 -9.14 -0.58 0.31
N LYS A 44 -10.36 -1.03 0.59
CA LYS A 44 -11.47 -0.98 -0.36
C LYS A 44 -12.19 0.36 -0.25
N THR A 45 -12.43 0.98 -1.38
CA THR A 45 -13.17 2.24 -1.57
C THR A 45 -14.67 2.01 -1.72
N GLY A 46 -15.08 0.77 -2.01
CA GLY A 46 -16.48 0.43 -2.31
C GLY A 46 -16.84 0.59 -3.79
N ASP A 47 -15.94 1.16 -4.60
CA ASP A 47 -16.03 1.14 -6.05
C ASP A 47 -15.24 -0.06 -6.61
N ALA A 48 -15.94 -0.99 -7.26
CA ALA A 48 -15.34 -2.24 -7.72
C ALA A 48 -14.24 -2.04 -8.77
N ALA A 49 -14.34 -1.01 -9.61
CA ALA A 49 -13.32 -0.72 -10.63
C ALA A 49 -12.04 -0.17 -9.98
N THR A 50 -12.18 0.76 -9.05
CA THR A 50 -11.09 1.35 -8.28
C THR A 50 -10.42 0.31 -7.39
N ASP A 51 -11.21 -0.53 -6.71
CA ASP A 51 -10.70 -1.60 -5.84
C ASP A 51 -9.91 -2.64 -6.64
N LYS A 52 -10.41 -3.02 -7.83
CA LYS A 52 -9.69 -3.92 -8.74
C LYS A 52 -8.39 -3.29 -9.22
N MET A 53 -8.42 -2.03 -9.64
CA MET A 53 -7.22 -1.33 -10.10
C MET A 53 -6.18 -1.20 -8.98
N ALA A 54 -6.59 -0.91 -7.75
CA ALA A 54 -5.71 -0.81 -6.61
C ALA A 54 -5.10 -2.18 -6.23
N ALA A 55 -5.86 -3.27 -6.33
CA ALA A 55 -5.35 -4.62 -6.13
C ALA A 55 -4.37 -5.06 -7.24
N ASP A 56 -4.69 -4.74 -8.50
CA ASP A 56 -3.81 -5.04 -9.64
C ASP A 56 -2.48 -4.26 -9.53
N MET A 57 -2.55 -2.98 -9.15
CA MET A 57 -1.38 -2.13 -8.90
C MET A 57 -0.50 -2.68 -7.77
N ASP A 58 -1.09 -2.99 -6.62
CA ASP A 58 -0.37 -3.57 -5.48
C ASP A 58 0.33 -4.88 -5.86
N THR A 59 -0.37 -5.74 -6.62
CA THR A 59 0.19 -7.00 -7.13
C THR A 59 1.37 -6.75 -8.07
N LYS A 60 1.24 -5.86 -9.05
CA LYS A 60 2.31 -5.53 -10.01
C LYS A 60 3.52 -4.90 -9.31
N MET A 61 3.29 -3.98 -8.36
CA MET A 61 4.35 -3.35 -7.59
C MET A 61 5.11 -4.38 -6.73
N LYS A 62 4.40 -5.25 -6.00
CA LYS A 62 5.01 -6.32 -5.20
C LYS A 62 5.83 -7.28 -6.06
N ALA A 63 5.31 -7.67 -7.22
CA ALA A 63 6.03 -8.56 -8.15
C ALA A 63 7.32 -7.90 -8.66
N TYR A 64 7.23 -6.65 -9.14
CA TYR A 64 8.40 -5.92 -9.61
C TYR A 64 9.43 -5.70 -8.50
N CYS A 65 8.99 -5.28 -7.31
CA CYS A 65 9.89 -5.02 -6.20
C CYS A 65 10.52 -6.30 -5.63
N THR A 66 9.85 -7.44 -5.74
CA THR A 66 10.42 -8.74 -5.35
C THR A 66 11.54 -9.15 -6.31
N ALA A 67 11.36 -8.90 -7.61
CA ALA A 67 12.40 -9.13 -8.62
C ALA A 67 13.54 -8.10 -8.56
N ASN A 68 13.26 -6.87 -8.11
CA ASN A 68 14.18 -5.74 -8.13
C ASN A 68 14.27 -5.04 -6.75
N PRO A 69 14.80 -5.70 -5.70
CA PRO A 69 14.76 -5.16 -4.34
C PRO A 69 15.56 -3.84 -4.16
N LYS A 70 16.51 -3.56 -5.06
CA LYS A 70 17.33 -2.33 -5.07
C LYS A 70 16.74 -1.20 -5.93
N ALA A 71 15.74 -1.48 -6.76
CA ALA A 71 15.09 -0.46 -7.58
C ALA A 71 14.30 0.51 -6.69
N LYS A 72 13.97 1.68 -7.23
CA LYS A 72 13.12 2.65 -6.53
C LYS A 72 11.66 2.18 -6.62
N ALA A 73 10.91 2.33 -5.53
CA ALA A 73 9.49 1.96 -5.48
C ALA A 73 8.65 2.74 -6.50
N MET A 74 9.07 3.96 -6.83
CA MET A 74 8.44 4.78 -7.87
C MET A 74 8.56 4.15 -9.28
N GLU A 75 9.71 3.54 -9.61
CA GLU A 75 9.86 2.81 -10.88
C GLU A 75 8.89 1.62 -10.95
N ALA A 76 8.66 0.94 -9.83
CA ALA A 76 7.68 -0.14 -9.74
C ALA A 76 6.24 0.38 -9.96
N ALA A 77 5.91 1.56 -9.44
CA ALA A 77 4.61 2.19 -9.62
C ALA A 77 4.39 2.62 -11.08
N GLU A 78 5.40 3.21 -11.72
CA GLU A 78 5.36 3.58 -13.14
C GLU A 78 5.16 2.35 -14.03
N LYS A 79 5.90 1.26 -13.75
CA LYS A 79 5.74 -0.02 -14.46
C LYS A 79 4.38 -0.65 -14.22
N ALA A 80 3.83 -0.54 -13.02
CA ALA A 80 2.50 -1.02 -12.69
C ALA A 80 1.41 -0.24 -13.45
N MET A 81 1.55 1.09 -13.60
CA MET A 81 0.60 1.95 -14.32
C MET A 81 0.68 1.85 -15.84
N MET A 82 1.88 1.73 -16.43
CA MET A 82 2.03 1.68 -17.90
C MET A 82 1.55 0.36 -18.53
N GLY A 83 1.04 -0.58 -17.74
CA GLY A 83 0.57 -1.86 -18.28
C GLY A 83 1.72 -2.70 -18.80
N GLY A 84 2.53 -3.24 -17.89
CA GLY A 84 3.26 -4.49 -18.19
C GLY A 84 2.29 -5.61 -18.55
#